data_AF-A0A969EN34-F1
#
_entry.id   AF-A0A969EN34-F1
#
_cell.length_a   1.000
_cell.length_b   1.000
_cell.length_c   1.000
_cell.angle_alpha   90.00
_cell.angle_beta   90.00
_cell.angle_gamma   90.00
#
_symmetry.space_group_name_H-M   'P 1'
#
loop_
_entity.id
_entity.type
_entity.pdbx_description
1 polymer ?
#
loop_
_entity_poly.entity_id
_entity_poly.type
_entity_poly.pdbx_seq_one_letter_code
_entity_poly.pdbx_strand_id
1 'polypeptide(L)'
;MLIKLPPSAPKVIQENLCPLKYLCPNWANPLKKPPSPVGSSKKGKRLRPSKKVPVLVGVAEYTTAQSCRWAADAAKLGADGLMVLPPMVYKSDDRETLAHFRTVAKATDLPIMIYNNPPAYKVDITPEMFVEMADEPKFACIKESSDNPRRVTDIINLTKDRYVIFAGVDDL
;
A
#
# COMPACT_ATOMS: atom_id res chain seq x y z
N MET A 1 -2.09 -2.14 -13.72
CA MET A 1 -2.17 -2.34 -15.18
C MET A 1 -0.77 -2.08 -15.74
N LEU A 2 -0.18 -3.02 -16.48
CA LEU A 2 1.14 -2.85 -17.11
C LEU A 2 0.91 -2.45 -18.56
N ILE A 3 1.03 -1.17 -18.88
CA ILE A 3 0.96 -0.67 -20.26
C ILE A 3 2.39 -0.57 -20.79
N LYS A 4 2.71 -1.32 -21.84
CA LYS A 4 4.01 -1.25 -22.52
C LYS A 4 3.79 -0.57 -23.88
N LEU A 5 4.37 0.61 -24.07
CA LEU A 5 4.27 1.37 -25.32
C LEU A 5 5.31 0.89 -26.37
N PRO A 6 5.01 1.04 -27.68
CA PRO A 6 5.89 0.61 -28.75
C PRO A 6 7.15 1.48 -28.89
N PRO A 7 8.23 0.96 -29.52
CA PRO A 7 9.55 1.61 -29.54
C PRO A 7 9.64 2.96 -30.27
N SER A 8 8.61 3.35 -31.02
CA SER A 8 8.59 4.53 -31.90
C SER A 8 8.00 5.79 -31.26
N ALA A 9 7.62 5.77 -29.98
CA ALA A 9 7.04 6.93 -29.32
C ALA A 9 8.05 8.10 -29.17
N PRO A 10 7.65 9.37 -29.39
CA PRO A 10 8.51 10.55 -29.26
C PRO A 10 9.18 10.64 -27.88
N LYS A 11 10.46 11.04 -27.81
CA LYS A 11 11.26 11.11 -26.57
C LYS A 11 10.59 11.92 -25.43
N VAL A 12 9.86 12.99 -25.77
CA VAL A 12 9.11 13.81 -24.80
C VAL A 12 8.02 13.04 -24.05
N ILE A 13 7.47 11.97 -24.64
CA ILE A 13 6.45 11.10 -24.03
C ILE A 13 7.12 10.00 -23.19
N GLN A 14 8.31 9.54 -23.60
CA GLN A 14 9.09 8.56 -22.83
C GLN A 14 9.66 9.14 -21.52
N GLU A 15 10.00 10.43 -21.52
CA GLU A 15 10.60 11.10 -20.35
C GLU A 15 9.56 11.59 -19.33
N ASN A 16 8.31 11.84 -19.74
CA ASN A 16 7.26 12.38 -18.86
C ASN A 16 6.20 11.37 -18.38
N LEU A 17 6.19 10.13 -18.88
CA LEU A 17 5.26 9.07 -18.43
C LEU A 17 5.88 8.07 -17.43
N CYS A 18 7.12 8.30 -17.01
CA CYS A 18 7.80 7.41 -16.08
C CYS A 18 8.20 8.16 -14.81
N PRO A 19 7.34 8.22 -13.77
CA PRO A 19 7.73 8.76 -12.47
C PRO A 19 8.68 7.81 -11.71
N LEU A 20 9.41 6.91 -12.38
CA LEU A 20 10.44 6.06 -11.74
C LEU A 20 11.66 6.86 -11.26
N LYS A 21 11.80 8.15 -11.62
CA LYS A 21 12.78 9.05 -10.96
C LYS A 21 12.35 9.50 -9.57
N TYR A 22 11.08 9.33 -9.20
CA TYR A 22 10.55 9.57 -7.85
C TYR A 22 10.34 8.29 -7.05
N LEU A 23 10.83 7.14 -7.53
CA LEU A 23 11.03 5.99 -6.65
C LEU A 23 12.03 6.39 -5.57
N CYS A 24 11.47 6.70 -4.40
CA CYS A 24 12.17 6.98 -3.15
C CYS A 24 13.45 6.13 -3.06
N PRO A 25 14.65 6.74 -3.11
CA PRO A 25 15.92 6.02 -3.06
C PRO A 25 16.08 5.13 -1.82
N ASN A 26 15.24 5.33 -0.80
CA ASN A 26 15.36 4.71 0.51
C ASN A 26 14.53 3.45 0.72
N TRP A 27 13.79 2.94 -0.28
CA TRP A 27 13.23 1.58 -0.21
C TRP A 27 14.33 0.51 -0.09
N ALA A 28 15.49 0.74 -0.72
CA ALA A 28 16.54 -0.26 -0.87
C ALA A 28 17.64 -0.25 0.21
N ASN A 29 17.62 0.67 1.19
CA ASN A 29 18.68 0.77 2.20
C ASN A 29 18.16 0.70 3.66
N PRO A 30 18.02 -0.52 4.24
CA PRO A 30 17.54 -0.73 5.60
C PRO A 30 18.72 -0.76 6.59
N LEU A 31 19.43 0.36 6.77
CA LEU A 31 20.52 0.42 7.76
C LEU A 31 20.06 0.61 9.21
N LYS A 32 18.78 0.39 9.52
CA LYS A 32 18.31 0.08 10.88
C LYS A 32 17.18 -0.96 10.84
N LYS A 33 17.53 -2.23 10.57
CA LYS A 33 16.66 -3.35 10.94
C LYS A 33 16.73 -3.56 12.45
N PRO A 34 15.61 -3.66 13.19
CA PRO A 34 15.67 -4.22 14.55
C PRO A 34 16.16 -5.69 14.47
N PRO A 35 16.92 -6.18 15.46
CA PRO A 35 17.48 -7.52 15.43
C PRO A 35 16.34 -8.56 15.43
N SER A 36 16.26 -9.36 14.37
CA SER A 36 15.35 -10.51 14.28
C SER A 36 15.94 -11.73 15.03
N PRO A 37 15.16 -12.48 15.81
CA PRO A 37 15.64 -13.74 16.36
C PRO A 37 15.72 -14.80 15.24
N VAL A 38 16.91 -15.39 15.17
CA VAL A 38 17.39 -16.60 14.50
C VAL A 38 16.36 -17.50 13.77
N GLY A 39 16.67 -17.76 12.49
CA GLY A 39 16.74 -19.09 11.88
C GLY A 39 15.46 -19.91 11.67
N SER A 40 15.07 -20.10 10.40
CA SER A 40 14.76 -21.44 9.88
C SER A 40 14.52 -21.42 8.36
N SER A 41 15.25 -22.31 7.70
CA SER A 41 15.12 -22.66 6.29
C SER A 41 13.87 -23.52 6.06
N LYS A 42 12.92 -23.09 5.22
CA LYS A 42 12.00 -23.98 4.47
C LYS A 42 11.68 -23.39 3.09
N LYS A 43 11.91 -24.18 2.04
CA LYS A 43 11.70 -23.84 0.62
C LYS A 43 10.19 -23.79 0.29
N GLY A 44 9.56 -22.64 0.48
CA GLY A 44 8.31 -22.28 -0.21
C GLY A 44 8.63 -21.66 -1.57
N LYS A 45 7.76 -21.86 -2.58
CA LYS A 45 7.89 -21.21 -3.90
C LYS A 45 7.99 -19.69 -3.68
N ARG A 46 9.19 -19.13 -3.84
CA ARG A 46 9.47 -17.70 -3.70
C ARG A 46 8.72 -16.95 -4.79
N LEU A 47 7.93 -15.94 -4.44
CA LEU A 47 7.25 -15.03 -5.38
C LEU A 47 8.22 -14.17 -6.23
N ARG A 48 9.51 -14.48 -6.27
CA ARG A 48 10.56 -13.62 -6.84
C ARG A 48 10.95 -14.03 -8.25
N PRO A 49 10.69 -13.21 -9.27
CA PRO A 49 11.66 -12.96 -10.32
C PRO A 49 12.78 -12.05 -9.75
N SER A 50 13.97 -12.13 -10.30
CA SER A 50 15.19 -11.40 -9.91
C SER A 50 15.01 -9.94 -9.43
N LYS A 51 15.15 -9.72 -8.11
CA LYS A 51 15.71 -8.55 -7.38
C LYS A 51 15.73 -7.14 -8.06
N LYS A 52 14.63 -6.62 -8.61
CA LYS A 52 14.57 -5.18 -8.97
C LYS A 52 13.28 -4.43 -8.63
N VAL A 53 12.16 -5.11 -8.38
CA VAL A 53 10.86 -4.42 -8.18
C VAL A 53 10.19 -4.94 -6.91
N PRO A 54 9.74 -4.06 -6.00
CA PRO A 54 8.97 -4.47 -4.82
C PRO A 54 7.63 -5.10 -5.23
N VAL A 55 7.26 -6.19 -4.56
CA VAL A 55 5.97 -6.87 -4.77
C VAL A 55 5.06 -6.65 -3.58
N LEU A 56 3.99 -5.87 -3.79
CA LEU A 56 2.92 -5.69 -2.82
C LEU A 56 1.82 -6.73 -3.06
N VAL A 57 1.41 -7.44 -2.02
CA VAL A 57 0.28 -8.38 -2.09
C VAL A 57 -1.00 -7.67 -1.67
N GLY A 58 -2.04 -7.76 -2.51
CA GLY A 58 -3.37 -7.24 -2.20
C GLY A 58 -4.05 -8.09 -1.12
N VAL A 59 -4.56 -7.43 -0.07
CA VAL A 59 -5.41 -8.02 0.97
C VAL A 59 -6.80 -7.43 0.82
N ALA A 60 -7.66 -8.17 0.14
CA ALA A 60 -9.02 -7.78 -0.22
C ALA A 60 -9.99 -8.85 0.29
N GLU A 61 -10.20 -8.89 1.60
CA GLU A 61 -10.92 -9.98 2.26
C GLU A 61 -12.18 -9.49 2.98
N TYR A 62 -13.16 -10.38 3.11
CA TYR A 62 -14.47 -10.04 3.66
C TYR A 62 -14.48 -9.80 5.18
N THR A 63 -13.55 -10.43 5.89
CA THR A 63 -13.47 -10.31 7.35
C THR A 63 -12.07 -9.88 7.75
N THR A 64 -11.99 -9.11 8.84
CA THR A 64 -10.71 -8.73 9.44
C THR A 64 -9.87 -9.95 9.80
N ALA A 65 -10.49 -11.02 10.32
CA ALA A 65 -9.79 -12.25 10.67
C ALA A 65 -9.17 -12.94 9.43
N GLN A 66 -9.87 -12.98 8.31
CA GLN A 66 -9.32 -13.52 7.06
C GLN A 66 -8.24 -12.61 6.49
N SER A 67 -8.41 -11.29 6.59
CA SER A 67 -7.40 -10.29 6.20
C SER A 67 -6.09 -10.51 6.97
N CYS A 68 -6.16 -10.75 8.28
CA CYS A 68 -5.00 -11.04 9.11
C CYS A 68 -4.29 -12.35 8.71
N ARG A 69 -5.05 -13.41 8.41
CA ARG A 69 -4.48 -14.68 7.93
C ARG A 69 -3.73 -14.47 6.63
N TRP A 70 -4.34 -13.76 5.68
CA TRP A 70 -3.75 -13.49 4.38
C TRP A 70 -2.50 -12.59 4.48
N ALA A 71 -2.53 -11.58 5.33
CA ALA A 71 -1.39 -10.72 5.62
C ALA A 71 -0.19 -11.51 6.18
N ALA A 72 -0.45 -12.42 7.13
CA ALA A 72 0.58 -13.29 7.70
C ALA A 72 1.14 -14.28 6.66
N ASP A 73 0.28 -14.85 5.80
CA ASP A 73 0.71 -15.78 4.77
C ASP A 73 1.51 -15.10 3.66
N ALA A 74 1.12 -13.89 3.25
CA ALA A 74 1.88 -13.06 2.31
C ALA A 74 3.30 -12.75 2.83
N ALA A 75 3.43 -12.47 4.14
CA ALA A 75 4.74 -12.30 4.77
C ALA A 75 5.60 -13.57 4.70
N LYS A 76 5.02 -14.74 5.00
CA LYS A 76 5.72 -16.05 4.89
C LYS A 76 6.17 -16.37 3.46
N LEU A 77 5.39 -15.95 2.47
CA LEU A 77 5.70 -16.13 1.04
C LEU A 77 6.76 -15.14 0.53
N GLY A 78 7.12 -14.16 1.35
CA GLY A 78 8.17 -13.19 1.08
C GLY A 78 7.72 -12.00 0.24
N ALA A 79 6.48 -11.54 0.44
CA ALA A 79 6.03 -10.24 -0.04
C ALA A 79 6.86 -9.10 0.56
N ASP A 80 7.02 -8.03 -0.21
CA ASP A 80 7.78 -6.84 0.18
C ASP A 80 6.92 -5.85 0.98
N GLY A 81 5.60 -5.93 0.81
CA GLY A 81 4.61 -5.14 1.51
C GLY A 81 3.21 -5.63 1.18
N LEU A 82 2.21 -4.97 1.74
CA LEU A 82 0.79 -5.27 1.50
C LEU A 82 0.07 -4.04 0.96
N MET A 83 -0.95 -4.27 0.14
CA MET A 83 -1.96 -3.27 -0.19
C MET A 83 -3.28 -3.73 0.44
N VAL A 84 -3.72 -3.04 1.49
CA VAL A 84 -4.88 -3.45 2.29
C VAL A 84 -6.08 -2.59 1.88
N LEU A 85 -7.19 -3.26 1.59
CA LEU A 85 -8.46 -2.62 1.24
C LEU A 85 -9.32 -2.42 2.49
N PRO A 86 -10.28 -1.47 2.48
CA PRO A 86 -11.27 -1.35 3.53
C PRO A 86 -12.19 -2.59 3.57
N PRO A 87 -12.95 -2.79 4.66
CA PRO A 87 -14.00 -3.81 4.71
C PRO A 87 -14.97 -3.69 3.53
N MET A 88 -15.13 -4.76 2.73
CA MET A 88 -15.89 -4.72 1.47
C MET A 88 -17.30 -5.32 1.56
N VAL A 89 -17.63 -6.05 2.63
CA VAL A 89 -18.92 -6.75 2.74
C VAL A 89 -20.08 -5.78 2.95
N TYR A 90 -19.83 -4.74 3.74
CA TYR A 90 -20.81 -3.73 4.09
C TYR A 90 -20.10 -2.38 4.26
N LYS A 91 -20.88 -1.30 4.27
CA LYS A 91 -20.36 0.03 4.54
C LYS A 91 -20.05 0.16 6.03
N SER A 92 -18.81 -0.11 6.41
CA SER A 92 -18.28 0.12 7.76
C SER A 92 -18.31 1.60 8.13
N ASP A 93 -18.50 1.87 9.42
CA ASP A 93 -18.25 3.20 9.97
C ASP A 93 -16.74 3.47 10.13
N ASP A 94 -16.40 4.71 10.52
CA ASP A 94 -15.01 5.14 10.67
C ASP A 94 -14.27 4.31 11.72
N ARG A 95 -14.90 4.06 12.88
CA ARG A 95 -14.33 3.29 13.99
C ARG A 95 -14.03 1.85 13.57
N GLU A 96 -14.93 1.22 12.84
CA GLU A 96 -14.77 -0.13 12.31
C GLU A 96 -13.68 -0.21 11.26
N THR A 97 -13.62 0.79 10.37
CA THR A 97 -12.60 0.89 9.33
C THR A 97 -11.20 1.04 9.96
N LEU A 98 -11.05 1.94 10.93
CA LEU A 98 -9.80 2.12 11.69
C LEU A 98 -9.41 0.85 12.44
N ALA A 99 -10.37 0.21 13.12
CA ALA A 99 -10.14 -1.04 13.82
C ALA A 99 -9.70 -2.16 12.87
N HIS A 100 -10.29 -2.25 11.68
CA HIS A 100 -9.90 -3.20 10.65
C HIS A 100 -8.43 -3.03 10.25
N PHE A 101 -8.03 -1.83 9.82
CA PHE A 101 -6.65 -1.58 9.39
C PHE A 101 -5.65 -1.84 10.50
N ARG A 102 -5.90 -1.36 11.73
CA ARG A 102 -5.00 -1.59 12.87
C ARG A 102 -4.89 -3.07 13.23
N THR A 103 -5.97 -3.82 13.12
CA THR A 103 -5.95 -5.26 13.40
C THR A 103 -5.14 -6.01 12.35
N VAL A 104 -5.28 -5.66 11.07
CA VAL A 104 -4.46 -6.22 9.99
C VAL A 104 -2.98 -5.86 10.17
N ALA A 105 -2.68 -4.61 10.53
CA ALA A 105 -1.32 -4.17 10.81
C ALA A 105 -0.66 -5.00 11.91
N LYS A 106 -1.38 -5.36 12.99
CA LYS A 106 -0.86 -6.22 14.06
C LYS A 106 -0.53 -7.65 13.62
N ALA A 107 -1.10 -8.13 12.52
CA ALA A 107 -0.89 -9.50 12.03
C ALA A 107 0.36 -9.68 11.16
N THR A 108 1.10 -8.61 10.89
CA THR A 108 2.28 -8.63 10.00
C THR A 108 3.33 -7.60 10.42
N ASP A 109 4.57 -7.83 10.02
CA ASP A 109 5.68 -6.87 10.14
C ASP A 109 5.96 -6.14 8.82
N LEU A 110 5.17 -6.43 7.77
CA LEU A 110 5.33 -5.79 6.47
C LEU A 110 4.77 -4.36 6.44
N PRO A 111 5.36 -3.46 5.63
CA PRO A 111 4.77 -2.16 5.36
C PRO A 111 3.45 -2.32 4.59
N ILE A 112 2.51 -1.44 4.88
CA ILE A 112 1.14 -1.44 4.38
C ILE A 112 0.89 -0.15 3.58
N MET A 113 0.35 -0.34 2.38
CA MET A 113 -0.32 0.67 1.57
C MET A 113 -1.82 0.57 1.83
N ILE A 114 -2.41 1.63 2.35
CA ILE A 114 -3.86 1.75 2.53
C ILE A 114 -4.46 2.13 1.18
N TYR A 115 -5.46 1.38 0.71
CA TYR A 115 -6.13 1.66 -0.56
C TYR A 115 -7.50 2.31 -0.33
N ASN A 116 -7.64 3.59 -0.68
CA ASN A 116 -8.92 4.29 -0.65
C ASN A 116 -9.57 4.30 -2.05
N ASN A 117 -10.75 3.72 -2.20
CA ASN A 117 -11.55 3.79 -3.43
C ASN A 117 -13.06 3.81 -3.09
N PRO A 118 -13.58 4.96 -2.63
CA PRO A 118 -14.99 5.14 -2.31
C PRO A 118 -15.96 4.83 -3.46
N PRO A 119 -15.68 5.18 -4.73
CA PRO A 119 -16.55 4.83 -5.85
C PRO A 119 -16.84 3.32 -5.94
N ALA A 120 -15.82 2.48 -5.75
CA ALA A 120 -15.93 1.03 -5.82
C ALA A 120 -16.47 0.40 -4.53
N TYR A 121 -15.96 0.82 -3.36
CA TYR A 121 -16.20 0.08 -2.10
C TYR A 121 -17.20 0.74 -1.15
N LYS A 122 -17.67 1.97 -1.46
CA LYS A 122 -18.63 2.75 -0.66
C LYS A 122 -18.17 3.14 0.75
N VAL A 123 -17.01 2.65 1.20
CA VAL A 123 -16.26 3.10 2.37
C VAL A 123 -15.27 4.17 1.92
N ASP A 124 -15.30 5.33 2.57
CA ASP A 124 -14.34 6.41 2.34
C ASP A 124 -13.42 6.55 3.55
N ILE A 125 -12.11 6.42 3.31
CA ILE A 125 -11.08 6.60 4.32
C ILE A 125 -10.68 8.08 4.28
N THR A 126 -11.17 8.89 5.20
CA THR A 126 -11.02 10.36 5.15
C THR A 126 -9.59 10.83 5.49
N PRO A 127 -9.20 12.06 5.12
CA PRO A 127 -7.94 12.67 5.56
C PRO A 127 -7.75 12.63 7.09
N GLU A 128 -8.81 12.83 7.86
CA GLU A 128 -8.80 12.76 9.33
C GLU A 128 -8.51 11.34 9.84
N MET A 129 -9.05 10.31 9.18
CA MET A 129 -8.71 8.92 9.50
C MET A 129 -7.25 8.61 9.21
N PHE A 130 -6.65 9.20 8.17
CA PHE A 130 -5.21 9.10 7.93
C PHE A 130 -4.39 9.81 9.02
N VAL A 131 -4.86 10.93 9.55
CA VAL A 131 -4.23 11.55 10.73
C VAL A 131 -4.28 10.60 11.93
N GLU A 132 -5.43 9.98 12.18
CA GLU A 132 -5.57 9.05 13.29
C GLU A 132 -4.65 7.83 13.15
N MET A 133 -4.47 7.32 11.94
CA MET A 133 -3.58 6.18 11.66
C MET A 133 -2.09 6.55 11.57
N ALA A 134 -1.71 7.82 11.76
CA ALA A 134 -0.33 8.26 11.60
C ALA A 134 0.62 7.68 12.67
N ASP A 135 0.09 7.28 13.83
CA ASP A 135 0.82 6.67 14.93
C ASP A 135 1.37 5.28 14.63
N GLU A 136 0.79 4.55 13.67
CA GLU A 136 1.21 3.20 13.31
C GLU A 136 2.24 3.22 12.16
N PRO A 137 3.54 2.97 12.44
CA PRO A 137 4.61 3.10 11.44
C PRO A 137 4.49 2.15 10.25
N LYS A 138 3.74 1.05 10.38
CA LYS A 138 3.53 0.12 9.26
C LYS A 138 2.66 0.70 8.16
N PHE A 139 1.79 1.67 8.44
CA PHE A 139 1.07 2.37 7.38
C PHE A 139 2.02 3.36 6.70
N ALA A 140 2.57 2.98 5.57
CA ALA A 140 3.62 3.73 4.88
C ALA A 140 3.09 4.53 3.69
N CYS A 141 2.07 4.00 3.01
CA CYS A 141 1.59 4.56 1.75
C CYS A 141 0.07 4.65 1.70
N ILE A 142 -0.43 5.56 0.87
CA ILE A 142 -1.84 5.69 0.53
C ILE A 142 -1.95 5.56 -0.98
N LYS A 143 -2.87 4.70 -1.44
CA LYS A 143 -3.32 4.71 -2.83
C LYS A 143 -4.68 5.37 -2.88
N GLU A 144 -4.76 6.53 -3.52
CA GLU A 144 -5.97 7.35 -3.58
C GLU A 144 -6.69 7.18 -4.93
N SER A 145 -7.90 6.60 -4.90
CA SER A 145 -8.81 6.41 -6.03
C SER A 145 -10.21 7.00 -5.77
N SER A 146 -10.31 8.14 -5.08
CA SER A 146 -11.54 8.86 -4.77
C SER A 146 -12.10 9.73 -5.90
N ASP A 147 -11.38 9.83 -7.02
CA ASP A 147 -11.72 10.71 -8.14
C ASP A 147 -11.68 12.22 -7.78
N ASN A 148 -11.09 12.56 -6.63
CA ASN A 148 -10.96 13.94 -6.15
C ASN A 148 -9.50 14.30 -5.87
N PRO A 149 -8.80 14.98 -6.79
CA PRO A 149 -7.38 15.32 -6.63
C PRO A 149 -7.12 16.28 -5.45
N ARG A 150 -8.12 17.03 -4.98
CA ARG A 150 -7.96 17.92 -3.80
C ARG A 150 -7.61 17.14 -2.54
N ARG A 151 -8.09 15.90 -2.42
CA ARG A 151 -7.82 15.03 -1.26
C ARG A 151 -6.34 14.72 -1.08
N VAL A 152 -5.58 14.64 -2.18
CA VAL A 152 -4.12 14.49 -2.09
C VAL A 152 -3.51 15.68 -1.35
N THR A 153 -3.97 16.90 -1.67
CA THR A 153 -3.51 18.13 -1.00
C THR A 153 -3.94 18.16 0.47
N ASP A 154 -5.18 17.78 0.77
CA ASP A 154 -5.70 17.74 2.14
C ASP A 154 -4.91 16.75 3.02
N ILE A 155 -4.64 15.55 2.50
CA ILE A 155 -3.82 14.53 3.18
C ILE A 155 -2.41 15.07 3.44
N ILE A 156 -1.75 15.69 2.44
CA ILE A 156 -0.42 16.28 2.64
C ILE A 156 -0.44 17.40 3.67
N ASN A 157 -1.46 18.26 3.65
CA ASN A 157 -1.56 19.37 4.59
C ASN A 157 -1.70 18.89 6.04
N LEU A 158 -2.49 17.84 6.26
CA LEU A 158 -2.76 17.27 7.58
C LEU A 158 -1.65 16.34 8.08
N THR A 159 -1.05 15.54 7.19
CA THR A 159 -0.11 14.47 7.56
C THR A 159 1.35 14.78 7.20
N LYS A 160 1.60 15.90 6.51
CA LYS A 160 2.92 16.33 6.05
C LYS A 160 3.59 15.26 5.19
N ASP A 161 4.80 14.84 5.56
CA ASP A 161 5.61 13.83 4.90
C ASP A 161 5.39 12.41 5.44
N ARG A 162 4.35 12.21 6.28
CA ARG A 162 4.10 10.93 6.94
C ARG A 162 3.82 9.79 5.97
N TYR A 163 3.14 10.05 4.86
CA TYR A 163 2.72 9.02 3.90
C TYR A 163 3.27 9.29 2.50
N VAL A 164 3.64 8.22 1.80
CA VAL A 164 3.83 8.27 0.35
C VAL A 164 2.48 8.08 -0.33
N ILE A 165 2.05 9.06 -1.13
CA ILE A 165 0.74 9.05 -1.79
C ILE A 165 0.90 8.62 -3.26
N PHE A 166 0.08 7.67 -3.68
CA PHE A 166 0.00 7.16 -5.04
C PHE A 166 -1.36 7.51 -5.64
N ALA A 167 -1.36 8.05 -6.85
CA ALA A 167 -2.58 8.16 -7.65
C ALA A 167 -3.06 6.76 -8.04
N GLY A 168 -4.34 6.50 -7.87
CA GLY A 168 -4.97 5.24 -8.25
C GLY A 168 -6.06 5.39 -9.32
N VAL A 169 -6.18 6.58 -9.92
CA VAL A 169 -6.99 6.88 -11.10
C VAL A 169 -6.02 7.33 -12.19
N ASP A 170 -6.07 6.70 -13.36
CA ASP A 170 -5.04 6.86 -14.39
C ASP A 170 -5.25 8.12 -15.27
N ASP A 171 -6.47 8.64 -15.33
CA ASP A 171 -6.90 9.75 -16.20
C ASP A 171 -7.05 11.10 -15.46
N LEU A 172 -6.62 11.17 -14.19
CA LEU A 172 -6.61 12.38 -13.36
C LEU A 172 -5.20 12.95 -13.14
#